data_AF-A0A927G3L4-F1
#
_entry.id   AF-A0A927G3L4-F1
#
_cell.length_a   1.000
_cell.length_b   1.000
_cell.length_c   1.000
_cell.angle_alpha   90.00
_cell.angle_beta   90.00
_cell.angle_gamma   90.00
#
_symmetry.space_group_name_H-M   'P 1'
#
loop_
_entity.id
_entity.type
_entity.pdbx_description
1 polymer ?
#
loop_
_entity_poly.entity_id
_entity_poly.type
_entity_poly.pdbx_seq_one_letter_code
_entity_poly.pdbx_strand_id
1 'polypeptide(L)'
;MSEDMNAEIVGNLYDTIKNKSVTNESEISEGARRYVTILRMQMELEKQKEQIYLELNEFEKQEASKILKEEINGEFPEYLPVRDVAEILEVTPQMVRRYCADGRVDARQRLEGSGKWLIPTDQFITHPNWKKYSEKRKKVKKQSDNIASKMMKYLEEDVD
;
A
#
# COMPACT_ATOMS: atom_id res chain seq x y z
N MET A 1 5.14 -7.64 28.65
CA MET A 1 4.22 -8.70 28.19
C MET A 1 4.01 -8.70 26.67
N SER A 2 4.68 -7.83 25.90
CA SER A 2 4.49 -7.69 24.44
C SER A 2 5.57 -8.38 23.59
N GLU A 3 6.79 -8.56 24.12
CA GLU A 3 7.90 -9.15 23.34
C GLU A 3 7.82 -10.68 23.23
N ASP A 4 7.40 -11.37 24.30
CA ASP A 4 7.26 -12.83 24.30
C ASP A 4 6.16 -13.32 23.34
N MET A 5 5.06 -12.56 23.23
CA MET A 5 3.95 -12.86 22.33
C MET A 5 4.34 -12.70 20.85
N ASN A 6 5.17 -11.70 20.54
CA ASN A 6 5.68 -11.49 19.18
C ASN A 6 6.66 -12.58 18.76
N ALA A 7 7.51 -13.06 19.69
CA ALA A 7 8.42 -14.17 19.43
C ALA A 7 7.65 -15.49 19.18
N GLU A 8 6.56 -15.72 19.91
CA GLU A 8 5.72 -16.91 19.80
C GLU A 8 4.92 -16.94 18.48
N ILE A 9 4.45 -15.79 17.99
CA ILE A 9 3.79 -15.65 16.67
C ILE A 9 4.78 -15.95 15.53
N VAL A 10 6.01 -15.43 15.61
CA VAL A 10 7.06 -15.68 14.61
C VAL A 10 7.52 -17.14 14.62
N GLY A 11 7.65 -17.75 15.80
CA GLY A 11 7.97 -19.18 15.95
C GLY A 11 6.91 -20.09 15.34
N ASN A 12 5.63 -19.83 15.63
CA ASN A 12 4.51 -20.59 15.07
C ASN A 12 4.39 -20.46 13.55
N LEU A 13 4.75 -19.31 12.98
CA LEU A 13 4.80 -19.09 11.53
C LEU A 13 5.90 -19.95 10.88
N TYR A 14 7.07 -20.03 11.50
CA TYR A 14 8.20 -20.83 11.01
C TYR A 14 7.84 -22.33 10.96
N ASP A 15 7.21 -22.84 12.02
CA ASP A 15 6.84 -24.26 12.12
C ASP A 15 5.70 -24.65 11.17
N THR A 16 4.74 -23.75 10.96
CA THR A 16 3.65 -23.96 9.99
C THR A 16 4.17 -24.05 8.55
N ILE A 17 5.22 -23.30 8.21
CA ILE A 17 5.84 -23.30 6.88
C ILE A 17 6.70 -24.56 6.68
N LYS A 18 7.42 -25.00 7.71
CA LYS A 18 8.24 -26.22 7.66
C LYS A 18 7.40 -27.48 7.39
N ASN A 19 6.19 -27.53 7.92
CA ASN A 19 5.30 -28.69 7.79
C ASN A 19 4.54 -28.78 6.45
N LYS A 20 4.62 -27.76 5.59
CA LYS A 20 3.92 -27.71 4.29
C LYS A 20 4.80 -28.07 3.08
N SER A 21 6.01 -28.59 3.31
CA SER A 21 6.95 -28.98 2.25
C SER A 21 6.54 -30.30 1.58
N VAL A 22 5.72 -30.21 0.54
CA VAL A 22 5.58 -31.28 -0.45
C VAL A 22 6.07 -30.75 -1.79
N THR A 23 7.33 -31.05 -2.12
CA THR A 23 7.84 -31.39 -3.47
C THR A 23 9.36 -31.61 -3.41
N ASN A 24 9.87 -32.65 -4.08
CA ASN A 24 11.27 -33.08 -4.17
C ASN A 24 12.29 -31.92 -4.18
N GLU A 25 12.95 -31.72 -3.04
CA GLU A 25 13.89 -30.63 -2.77
C GLU A 25 15.35 -30.91 -3.21
N SER A 26 15.60 -31.98 -3.98
CA SER A 26 16.97 -32.42 -4.27
C SER A 26 17.72 -31.59 -5.31
N GLU A 27 17.07 -30.68 -6.05
CA GLU A 27 17.70 -29.91 -7.15
C GLU A 27 17.56 -28.39 -7.02
N ILE A 28 16.88 -27.88 -5.99
CA ILE A 28 16.63 -26.44 -5.85
C ILE A 28 17.83 -25.78 -5.16
N SER A 29 18.43 -24.78 -5.80
CA SER A 29 19.52 -23.99 -5.21
C SER A 29 19.11 -23.38 -3.86
N GLU A 30 20.06 -23.27 -2.93
CA GLU A 30 19.78 -22.71 -1.61
C GLU A 30 19.18 -21.29 -1.71
N GLY A 31 19.66 -20.49 -2.66
CA GLY A 31 19.11 -19.16 -2.95
C GLY A 31 17.64 -19.20 -3.40
N ALA A 32 17.28 -20.15 -4.27
CA ALA A 32 15.89 -20.32 -4.71
C ALA A 32 14.98 -20.79 -3.56
N ARG A 33 15.45 -21.67 -2.67
CA ARG A 33 14.71 -22.05 -1.46
C ARG A 33 14.46 -20.85 -0.55
N ARG A 34 15.50 -20.07 -0.25
CA ARG A 34 15.37 -18.86 0.57
C ARG A 34 14.37 -17.87 -0.03
N TYR A 35 14.46 -17.62 -1.34
CA TYR A 35 13.53 -16.73 -2.05
C TYR A 35 12.09 -17.23 -1.98
N VAL A 36 11.84 -18.51 -2.26
CA VAL A 36 10.49 -19.11 -2.20
C VAL A 36 9.92 -19.06 -0.77
N THR A 37 10.75 -19.30 0.25
CA THR A 37 10.34 -19.17 1.65
C THR A 37 9.89 -17.75 1.98
N ILE A 38 10.69 -16.74 1.60
CA ILE A 38 10.33 -15.33 1.80
C ILE A 38 9.02 -15.00 1.06
N LEU A 39 8.86 -15.49 -0.17
CA LEU A 39 7.67 -15.23 -0.96
C LEU A 39 6.40 -15.84 -0.33
N ARG A 40 6.51 -17.07 0.22
CA ARG A 40 5.42 -17.70 0.98
C ARG A 40 5.07 -16.92 2.25
N MET A 41 6.09 -16.47 2.99
CA MET A 41 5.89 -15.63 4.18
C MET A 41 5.19 -14.32 3.82
N GLN A 42 5.60 -13.68 2.71
CA GLN A 42 4.96 -12.46 2.23
C GLN A 42 3.48 -12.69 1.88
N MET A 43 3.15 -13.80 1.20
CA MET A 43 1.76 -14.13 0.87
C MET A 43 0.90 -14.35 2.13
N GLU A 44 1.44 -15.05 3.13
CA GLU A 44 0.73 -15.30 4.38
C GLU A 44 0.53 -14.02 5.19
N LEU A 45 1.55 -13.16 5.26
CA LEU A 45 1.43 -11.84 5.89
C LEU A 45 0.38 -10.96 5.21
N GLU A 46 0.33 -10.96 3.88
CA GLU A 46 -0.66 -10.18 3.13
C GLU A 46 -2.09 -10.67 3.44
N LYS A 47 -2.28 -11.99 3.50
CA LYS A 47 -3.56 -12.61 3.86
C LYS A 47 -3.98 -12.26 5.29
N GLN A 48 -3.06 -12.33 6.25
CA GLN A 48 -3.33 -11.98 7.64
C GLN A 48 -3.65 -10.49 7.78
N LYS A 49 -2.93 -9.61 7.09
CA LYS A 49 -3.20 -8.17 7.06
C LYS A 49 -4.61 -7.88 6.57
N GLU A 50 -5.05 -8.54 5.50
CA GLU A 50 -6.41 -8.40 4.96
C GLU A 50 -7.47 -8.88 5.96
N GLN A 51 -7.25 -10.02 6.60
CA GLN A 51 -8.15 -10.56 7.61
C GLN A 51 -8.29 -9.61 8.81
N ILE A 52 -7.17 -9.14 9.37
CA ILE A 52 -7.17 -8.19 10.49
C ILE A 52 -7.90 -6.90 10.09
N TYR A 53 -7.65 -6.37 8.90
CA TYR A 53 -8.32 -5.15 8.43
C TYR A 53 -9.85 -5.29 8.39
N LEU A 54 -10.36 -6.46 8.03
CA LEU A 54 -11.80 -6.75 8.03
C LEU A 54 -12.38 -6.88 9.44
N GLU A 55 -11.56 -7.28 10.42
CA GLU A 55 -11.95 -7.42 11.82
C GLU A 55 -11.93 -6.10 12.60
N LEU A 56 -11.10 -5.13 12.18
CA LEU A 56 -11.01 -3.82 12.81
C LEU A 56 -12.32 -3.03 12.67
N ASN A 57 -12.74 -2.40 13.75
CA ASN A 57 -13.80 -1.40 13.72
C ASN A 57 -13.27 -0.04 13.21
N GLU A 58 -14.17 0.90 12.92
CA GLU A 58 -13.78 2.20 12.34
C GLU A 58 -12.89 3.05 13.26
N PHE A 59 -13.04 2.94 14.58
CA PHE A 59 -12.17 3.64 15.52
C PHE A 59 -10.74 3.08 15.45
N GLU A 60 -10.61 1.75 15.45
CA GLU A 60 -9.30 1.08 15.39
C GLU A 60 -8.60 1.32 14.03
N LYS A 61 -9.36 1.39 12.93
CA LYS A 61 -8.82 1.80 11.62
C LYS A 61 -8.27 3.23 11.64
N GLN A 62 -8.94 4.14 12.34
CA GLN A 62 -8.48 5.52 12.50
C GLN A 62 -7.20 5.60 13.34
N GLU A 63 -7.12 4.83 14.44
CA GLU A 63 -5.89 4.76 15.25
C GLU A 63 -4.72 4.19 14.45
N ALA A 64 -4.92 3.09 13.73
CA ALA A 64 -3.90 2.50 12.88
C ALA A 64 -3.44 3.48 11.79
N SER A 65 -4.37 4.21 11.16
CA SER A 65 -4.05 5.25 10.17
C SER A 65 -3.19 6.36 10.77
N LYS A 66 -3.50 6.83 11.98
CA LYS A 66 -2.71 7.86 12.66
C LYS A 66 -1.27 7.43 12.90
N ILE A 67 -1.06 6.20 13.38
CA ILE A 67 0.28 5.63 13.61
C ILE A 67 1.06 5.52 12.29
N LEU A 68 0.44 4.95 11.26
CA LEU A 68 1.07 4.80 9.94
C LEU A 68 1.39 6.15 9.27
N LYS A 69 0.58 7.18 9.53
CA LYS A 69 0.80 8.52 9.00
C LYS A 69 2.11 9.13 9.52
N GLU A 70 2.46 8.89 10.78
CA GLU A 70 3.72 9.36 11.36
C GLU A 70 4.93 8.71 10.69
N GLU A 71 4.82 7.44 10.27
CA GLU A 71 5.88 6.71 9.58
C GLU A 71 6.03 7.07 8.09
N ILE A 72 4.95 7.47 7.42
CA ILE A 72 4.90 7.73 5.96
C ILE A 72 5.05 9.24 5.63
N ASN A 73 5.17 10.08 6.66
CA ASN A 73 5.07 11.52 6.54
C ASN A 73 6.04 12.09 5.46
N GLY A 74 5.46 12.74 4.44
CA GLY A 74 6.19 13.37 3.32
C GLY A 74 6.24 12.60 1.99
N GLU A 75 5.81 11.33 1.95
CA GLU A 75 5.89 10.54 0.71
C GLU A 75 4.68 10.71 -0.23
N PHE A 76 3.53 11.14 0.31
CA PHE A 76 2.26 11.26 -0.42
C PHE A 76 1.57 12.62 -0.18
N PRO A 77 0.73 13.10 -1.13
CA PRO A 77 -0.02 14.33 -0.95
C PRO A 77 -1.07 14.19 0.17
N GLU A 78 -1.44 15.30 0.80
CA GLU A 78 -2.46 15.35 1.86
C GLU A 78 -3.86 14.92 1.37
N TYR A 79 -4.16 15.18 0.10
CA TYR A 79 -5.43 14.82 -0.54
C TYR A 79 -5.19 14.02 -1.82
N LEU A 80 -5.95 12.94 -1.99
CA LEU A 80 -5.99 12.16 -3.21
C LEU A 80 -7.11 12.65 -4.14
N PRO A 81 -6.88 12.63 -5.47
CA PRO A 81 -7.95 12.79 -6.45
C PRO A 81 -8.81 11.51 -6.51
N VAL A 82 -10.07 11.68 -6.92
CA VAL A 82 -11.05 10.60 -7.13
C VAL A 82 -10.48 9.41 -7.92
N ARG A 83 -9.64 9.68 -8.93
CA ARG A 83 -9.04 8.64 -9.77
C ARG A 83 -8.09 7.73 -8.99
N ASP A 84 -7.29 8.31 -8.10
CA ASP A 84 -6.32 7.54 -7.32
C ASP A 84 -7.05 6.73 -6.23
N VAL A 85 -8.09 7.30 -5.63
CA VAL A 85 -8.97 6.58 -4.68
C VAL A 85 -9.71 5.42 -5.37
N ALA A 86 -10.17 5.62 -6.61
CA ALA A 86 -10.80 4.56 -7.41
C ALA A 86 -9.87 3.37 -7.64
N GLU A 87 -8.57 3.63 -7.82
CA GLU A 87 -7.57 2.56 -7.94
C GLU A 87 -7.33 1.82 -6.62
N ILE A 88 -7.29 2.54 -5.49
CA ILE A 88 -7.10 1.92 -4.16
C ILE A 88 -8.30 1.04 -3.79
N LEU A 89 -9.51 1.56 -3.99
CA LEU A 89 -10.77 0.88 -3.65
C LEU A 89 -11.22 -0.13 -4.71
N GLU A 90 -10.51 -0.23 -5.84
CA GLU A 90 -10.84 -1.10 -6.97
C GLU A 90 -12.29 -0.91 -7.49
N VAL A 91 -12.74 0.35 -7.54
CA VAL A 91 -14.06 0.76 -8.05
C VAL A 91 -13.93 1.82 -9.15
N THR A 92 -15.04 2.17 -9.80
CA THR A 92 -15.02 3.25 -10.80
C THR A 92 -14.97 4.64 -10.13
N PRO A 93 -14.39 5.67 -10.78
CA PRO A 93 -14.42 7.04 -10.27
C PRO A 93 -15.83 7.58 -9.99
N GLN A 94 -16.84 7.12 -10.74
CA GLN A 94 -18.24 7.50 -10.48
C GLN A 94 -18.74 6.92 -9.15
N MET A 95 -18.35 5.69 -8.82
CA MET A 95 -18.67 5.08 -7.52
C MET A 95 -17.98 5.83 -6.38
N VAL A 96 -16.72 6.23 -6.54
CA VAL A 96 -16.02 7.05 -5.54
C VAL A 96 -16.74 8.39 -5.31
N ARG A 97 -17.16 9.08 -6.37
CA ARG A 97 -17.95 10.33 -6.22
C ARG A 97 -19.25 10.09 -5.46
N ARG A 98 -19.92 8.97 -5.71
CA ARG A 98 -21.12 8.57 -4.97
C ARG A 98 -20.79 8.30 -3.51
N TYR A 99 -19.72 7.58 -3.20
CA TYR A 99 -19.27 7.35 -1.83
C TYR A 99 -18.93 8.64 -1.07
N CYS A 100 -18.36 9.64 -1.75
CA CYS A 100 -18.12 10.96 -1.17
C CYS A 100 -19.43 11.71 -0.89
N ALA A 101 -20.41 11.64 -1.80
CA ALA A 101 -21.71 12.28 -1.62
C ALA A 101 -22.57 11.60 -0.53
N ASP A 102 -22.46 10.28 -0.43
CA ASP A 102 -23.19 9.45 0.54
C ASP A 102 -22.52 9.44 1.94
N GLY A 103 -21.35 10.08 2.10
CA GLY A 103 -20.60 10.11 3.36
C GLY A 103 -19.89 8.81 3.74
N ARG A 104 -19.75 7.87 2.80
CA ARG A 104 -19.00 6.60 3.01
C ARG A 104 -17.48 6.78 2.93
N VAL A 105 -17.05 7.82 2.23
CA VAL A 105 -15.65 8.27 2.15
C VAL A 105 -15.66 9.70 2.64
N ASP A 106 -14.87 10.02 3.66
CA ASP A 106 -14.73 11.40 4.11
C ASP A 106 -14.07 12.21 2.99
N ALA A 107 -14.75 13.27 2.58
CA ALA A 107 -14.32 14.10 1.47
C ALA A 107 -15.02 15.45 1.53
N ARG A 108 -14.31 16.50 1.14
CA ARG A 108 -14.87 17.85 0.99
C ARG A 108 -14.85 18.26 -0.46
N GLN A 109 -15.92 18.89 -0.95
CA GLN A 109 -15.89 19.50 -2.26
C GLN A 109 -15.03 20.77 -2.20
N ARG A 110 -14.10 20.93 -3.15
CA ARG A 110 -13.32 22.18 -3.24
C ARG A 110 -14.21 23.38 -3.53
N LEU A 111 -15.28 23.14 -4.29
CA LEU A 111 -16.33 24.10 -4.59
C LEU A 111 -17.64 23.32 -4.69
N GLU A 112 -18.67 23.77 -3.99
CA GLU A 112 -19.98 23.11 -3.98
C GLU A 112 -20.53 22.94 -5.39
N GLY A 113 -20.99 21.74 -5.73
CA GLY A 113 -21.55 21.40 -7.04
C GLY A 113 -20.51 21.21 -8.16
N SER A 114 -19.22 21.45 -7.92
CA SER A 114 -18.18 21.29 -8.96
C SER A 114 -17.80 19.83 -9.25
N GLY A 115 -18.17 18.89 -8.38
CA GLY A 115 -17.75 17.49 -8.45
C GLY A 115 -16.24 17.26 -8.23
N LYS A 116 -15.50 18.31 -7.83
CA LYS A 116 -14.08 18.23 -7.46
C LYS A 116 -13.96 17.94 -5.97
N TRP A 117 -13.66 16.69 -5.65
CA TRP A 117 -13.51 16.19 -4.29
C TRP A 117 -12.06 16.27 -3.82
N LEU A 118 -11.87 16.73 -2.58
CA LEU A 118 -10.63 16.64 -1.81
C LEU A 118 -10.84 15.50 -0.82
N ILE A 119 -10.15 14.39 -1.04
CA ILE A 119 -10.29 13.17 -0.24
C ILE A 119 -9.02 13.00 0.59
N PRO A 120 -9.06 13.15 1.92
CA PRO A 120 -7.91 12.93 2.79
C PRO A 120 -7.26 11.58 2.54
N THR A 121 -5.95 11.60 2.29
CA THR A 121 -5.16 10.39 1.98
C THR A 121 -5.15 9.39 3.13
N ASP A 122 -5.19 9.90 4.37
CA ASP A 122 -5.00 9.13 5.60
C ASP A 122 -5.98 7.95 5.74
N GLN A 123 -7.20 8.12 5.24
CA GLN A 123 -8.26 7.11 5.27
C GLN A 123 -7.90 5.82 4.54
N PHE A 124 -6.95 5.87 3.60
CA PHE A 124 -6.59 4.75 2.75
C PHE A 124 -5.26 4.11 3.11
N ILE A 125 -4.49 4.69 4.04
CA ILE A 125 -3.14 4.21 4.37
C ILE A 125 -3.19 2.77 4.90
N THR A 126 -4.23 2.43 5.66
CA THR A 126 -4.46 1.09 6.22
C THR A 126 -5.07 0.12 5.21
N HIS A 127 -5.51 0.59 4.04
CA HIS A 127 -6.22 -0.23 3.07
C HIS A 127 -5.27 -1.30 2.49
N PRO A 128 -5.72 -2.56 2.28
CA PRO A 128 -4.87 -3.62 1.76
C PRO A 128 -4.13 -3.25 0.46
N ASN A 129 -4.83 -2.58 -0.45
CA ASN A 129 -4.30 -2.13 -1.74
C ASN A 129 -3.43 -0.87 -1.69
N TRP A 130 -3.26 -0.22 -0.53
CA TRP A 130 -2.43 0.99 -0.39
C TRP A 130 -1.00 0.77 -0.87
N LYS A 131 -0.40 -0.36 -0.47
CA LYS A 131 0.98 -0.71 -0.83
C LYS A 131 1.15 -0.85 -2.35
N LYS A 132 0.23 -1.55 -3.01
CA LYS A 132 0.20 -1.72 -4.48
C LYS A 132 0.10 -0.38 -5.19
N TYR A 133 -0.78 0.51 -4.72
CA TYR A 133 -0.91 1.87 -5.23
C TYR A 133 0.38 2.69 -5.03
N SER A 134 0.91 2.69 -3.80
CA SER A 134 2.14 3.38 -3.40
C SER A 134 3.33 2.99 -4.29
N GLU A 135 3.58 1.71 -4.49
CA GLU A 135 4.66 1.21 -5.34
C GLU A 135 4.51 1.65 -6.80
N LYS A 136 3.29 1.61 -7.34
CA LYS A 136 3.00 2.09 -8.69
C LYS A 136 3.31 3.58 -8.83
N ARG A 137 2.90 4.40 -7.84
CA ARG A 137 3.18 5.85 -7.84
C ARG A 137 4.67 6.15 -7.73
N LYS A 138 5.43 5.40 -6.92
CA LYS A 138 6.90 5.52 -6.84
C LYS A 138 7.57 5.20 -8.18
N LYS A 139 7.11 4.17 -8.89
CA LYS A 139 7.61 3.83 -10.24
C LYS A 139 7.36 4.95 -11.24
N VAL A 140 6.15 5.50 -11.26
CA VAL A 140 5.81 6.63 -12.15
C VAL A 140 6.66 7.86 -11.83
N LYS A 141 6.81 8.21 -10.54
CA LYS A 141 7.67 9.31 -10.10
C LYS A 141 9.11 9.12 -10.57
N LYS A 142 9.69 7.93 -10.34
CA LYS A 142 11.05 7.60 -10.80
C LYS A 142 11.22 7.72 -12.31
N GLN A 143 10.20 7.35 -13.10
CA GLN A 143 10.23 7.53 -14.55
C GLN A 143 10.20 9.00 -14.94
N SER A 144 9.34 9.80 -14.31
CA SER A 144 9.29 11.25 -14.52
C SER A 144 10.61 11.92 -14.14
N ASP A 145 11.20 11.57 -13.00
CA ASP A 145 12.49 12.10 -12.55
C ASP A 145 13.59 11.76 -13.54
N ASN A 146 13.66 10.51 -14.03
CA ASN A 146 14.63 10.10 -15.03
C ASN A 146 14.50 10.88 -16.34
N ILE A 147 13.27 11.15 -16.79
CA ILE A 147 13.02 11.95 -18.01
C ILE A 147 13.48 13.39 -17.78
N ALA A 148 13.10 13.99 -16.66
CA ALA A 148 13.51 15.35 -16.30
C ALA A 148 15.04 15.47 -16.22
N SER A 149 15.70 14.52 -15.56
CA SER A 149 17.17 14.50 -15.48
C SER A 149 17.83 14.34 -16.84
N LYS A 150 17.28 13.53 -17.75
CA LYS A 150 17.80 13.43 -19.12
C LYS A 150 17.61 14.73 -19.88
N MET A 151 16.45 15.38 -19.75
CA MET A 151 16.16 16.62 -20.44
C MET A 151 17.05 17.78 -19.97
N MET A 152 17.36 17.84 -18.67
CA MET A 152 18.33 18.80 -18.12
C MET A 152 19.72 18.59 -18.73
N LYS A 153 20.18 17.33 -18.87
CA LYS A 153 21.46 17.03 -19.51
C LYS A 153 21.53 17.46 -20.97
N TYR A 154 20.46 17.22 -21.74
CA TYR A 154 20.41 17.69 -23.13
C TYR A 154 20.46 19.22 -23.24
N LEU A 155 19.82 19.94 -22.32
CA LEU A 155 19.87 21.40 -22.29
C LEU A 155 21.24 21.95 -21.86
N GLU A 156 22.01 21.19 -21.07
CA GLU A 156 23.39 21.53 -20.69
C GLU A 156 24.37 21.24 -21.85
N GLU A 157 24.12 20.18 -22.63
CA GLU A 157 24.93 19.81 -23.80
C GLU A 157 24.73 20.73 -25.03
N ASP A 158 23.58 21.41 -25.15
CA ASP A 158 23.27 22.37 -26.23
C ASP A 158 23.84 23.79 -26.00
N VAL A 159 24.52 24.03 -24.86
CA VAL A 159 25.10 25.34 -24.48
C VAL A 159 26.63 25.40 -24.68
N ASP A 160 27.25 24.30 -25.14
CA ASP A 160 28.64 24.24 -25.62
C ASP A 160 28.72 24.18 -27.16
#